data_AF-A0A7Y6QKW4-F1
#
_entry.id   AF-A0A7Y6QKW4-F1
#
_cell.length_a   1.000
_cell.length_b   1.000
_cell.length_c   1.000
_cell.angle_alpha   90.00
_cell.angle_beta   90.00
_cell.angle_gamma   90.00
#
_symmetry.space_group_name_H-M   'P 1'
#
loop_
_entity.id
_entity.type
_entity.pdbx_description
1 polymer ?
#
loop_
_entity_poly.entity_id
_entity_poly.type
_entity_poly.pdbx_seq_one_letter_code
_entity_poly.pdbx_strand_id
1 'polypeptide(L)'
;MPIPFSDLLGRLSRALGFETAVSFPPGHPHARTRWSGAYFDIASDMKPDEIERRICAAIANTPLVFAHIVNPTPAMQRALFGVIEQRLRHRHEREAAQCAALLIAAYRSPDVPEAMPGLRQLIDSTSEAEAPARIRAVLAFLNDVQSPFDVIEMP
;
A
#
# COMPACT_ATOMS: atom_id res chain seq x y z
N MET A 1 -28.06 24.17 -12.43
CA MET A 1 -27.45 23.50 -11.25
C MET A 1 -26.15 24.20 -10.95
N PRO A 2 -26.02 24.93 -9.83
CA PRO A 2 -24.76 25.58 -9.49
C PRO A 2 -23.74 24.49 -9.14
N ILE A 3 -22.57 24.54 -9.77
CA ILE A 3 -21.45 23.66 -9.45
C ILE A 3 -21.02 24.02 -8.02
N PRO A 4 -20.92 23.06 -7.09
CA PRO A 4 -20.51 23.36 -5.73
C PRO A 4 -19.10 23.99 -5.76
N PHE A 5 -18.93 25.06 -4.99
CA PHE A 5 -17.70 25.89 -4.99
C PHE A 5 -16.42 25.06 -4.71
N SER A 6 -16.57 23.94 -4.00
CA SER A 6 -15.51 22.94 -3.76
C SER A 6 -15.00 22.26 -5.02
N ASP A 7 -15.87 21.94 -5.99
CA ASP A 7 -15.48 21.29 -7.24
C ASP A 7 -14.77 22.26 -8.19
N LEU A 8 -15.12 23.55 -8.12
CA LEU A 8 -14.45 24.60 -8.88
C LEU A 8 -13.04 24.88 -8.30
N LEU A 9 -12.91 24.94 -6.98
CA LEU A 9 -11.62 25.09 -6.29
C LEU A 9 -10.69 23.90 -6.54
N GLY A 10 -11.19 22.67 -6.44
CA GLY A 10 -10.38 21.48 -6.75
C GLY A 10 -9.95 21.41 -8.21
N ARG A 11 -10.74 21.96 -9.14
CA ARG A 11 -10.36 22.08 -10.56
C ARG A 11 -9.35 23.19 -10.82
N LEU A 12 -9.50 24.34 -10.16
CA LEU A 12 -8.58 25.48 -10.28
C LEU A 12 -7.23 25.18 -9.64
N SER A 13 -7.22 24.55 -8.48
CA SER A 13 -6.00 24.13 -7.78
C SER A 13 -5.22 23.08 -8.59
N ARG A 14 -5.94 22.11 -9.20
CA ARG A 14 -5.37 21.14 -10.15
C ARG A 14 -4.82 21.80 -11.44
N ALA A 15 -5.42 22.90 -11.88
CA ALA A 15 -4.95 23.67 -13.04
C ALA A 15 -3.76 24.59 -12.72
N LEU A 16 -3.55 24.93 -11.43
CA LEU A 16 -2.48 25.83 -10.97
C LEU A 16 -1.25 25.09 -10.42
N GLY A 17 -1.28 23.76 -10.30
CA GLY A 17 -0.11 22.94 -9.94
C GLY A 17 0.33 23.03 -8.47
N PHE A 18 -0.50 23.60 -7.58
CA PHE A 18 -0.19 23.76 -6.16
C PHE A 18 -0.67 22.59 -5.28
N GLU A 19 -1.40 21.62 -5.84
CA GLU A 19 -1.89 20.48 -5.09
C GLU A 19 -0.95 19.28 -5.20
N THR A 20 -0.50 18.80 -4.04
CA THR A 20 0.09 17.47 -3.88
C THR A 20 -0.93 16.44 -4.36
N ALA A 21 -0.56 15.58 -5.31
CA ALA A 21 -1.40 14.47 -5.71
C ALA A 21 -1.68 13.61 -4.47
N VAL A 22 -2.95 13.26 -4.25
CA VAL A 22 -3.39 12.35 -3.19
C VAL A 22 -3.94 11.04 -3.75
N SER A 23 -3.86 10.87 -5.08
CA SER A 23 -4.27 9.67 -5.79
C SER A 23 -3.80 9.64 -7.24
N PHE A 24 -3.84 8.46 -7.86
CA PHE A 24 -3.61 8.33 -9.30
C PHE A 24 -4.66 9.10 -10.12
N PRO A 25 -4.34 9.49 -11.37
CA PRO A 25 -5.27 10.20 -12.23
C PRO A 25 -6.49 9.33 -12.60
N PRO A 26 -7.63 9.95 -12.96
CA PRO A 26 -8.80 9.24 -13.46
C PRO A 26 -8.45 8.35 -14.67
N GLY A 27 -9.02 7.14 -14.71
CA GLY A 27 -8.74 6.16 -15.77
C GLY A 27 -7.56 5.23 -15.48
N HIS A 28 -6.76 5.51 -14.46
CA HIS A 28 -5.72 4.58 -14.01
C HIS A 28 -6.35 3.30 -13.39
N PRO A 29 -5.80 2.09 -13.62
CA PRO A 29 -6.31 0.85 -13.01
C PRO A 29 -6.42 0.91 -11.48
N HIS A 30 -5.55 1.69 -10.86
CA HIS A 30 -5.51 1.91 -9.40
C HIS A 30 -6.02 3.29 -8.97
N ALA A 31 -6.95 3.91 -9.71
CA ALA A 31 -7.50 5.23 -9.37
C ALA A 31 -8.20 5.32 -8.00
N ARG A 32 -8.52 4.16 -7.37
CA ARG A 32 -9.07 4.06 -6.00
C ARG A 32 -8.01 4.15 -4.90
N THR A 33 -6.72 4.02 -5.24
CA THR A 33 -5.63 4.17 -4.29
C THR A 33 -5.54 5.65 -3.88
N ARG A 34 -5.57 5.90 -2.58
CA ARG A 34 -5.39 7.22 -1.99
C ARG A 34 -4.21 7.21 -1.03
N TRP A 35 -3.53 8.33 -0.89
CA TRP A 35 -2.47 8.51 0.09
C TRP A 35 -2.53 9.90 0.70
N SER A 36 -1.91 10.06 1.87
CA SER A 36 -1.84 11.36 2.53
C SER A 36 -0.70 12.22 1.97
N GLY A 37 -1.03 13.40 1.42
CA GLY A 37 -0.04 14.35 0.92
C GLY A 37 0.95 14.84 2.00
N ALA A 38 0.60 14.74 3.29
CA ALA A 38 1.51 15.07 4.39
C ALA A 38 2.71 14.12 4.52
N TYR A 39 2.58 12.88 4.00
CA TYR A 39 3.62 11.85 4.04
C TYR A 39 4.24 11.60 2.66
N PHE A 40 3.54 11.99 1.59
CA PHE A 40 3.97 11.79 0.22
C PHE A 40 3.87 13.11 -0.54
N ASP A 41 5.00 13.79 -0.70
CA ASP A 41 5.09 15.01 -1.50
C ASP A 41 5.25 14.64 -2.99
N ILE A 42 4.10 14.52 -3.65
CA ILE A 42 3.97 14.12 -5.05
C ILE A 42 3.34 15.27 -5.83
N ALA A 43 4.07 15.80 -6.80
CA ALA A 43 3.54 16.83 -7.70
C ALA A 43 2.36 16.29 -8.54
N SER A 44 1.34 17.11 -8.77
CA SER A 44 0.11 16.71 -9.48
C SER A 44 0.29 16.44 -10.97
N ASP A 45 1.35 16.96 -11.58
CA ASP A 45 1.73 16.75 -12.97
C ASP A 45 2.59 15.50 -13.19
N MET A 46 2.93 14.79 -12.11
CA MET A 46 3.76 13.60 -12.15
C MET A 46 3.06 12.43 -12.86
N LYS A 47 3.82 11.69 -13.68
CA LYS A 47 3.33 10.50 -14.38
C LYS A 47 2.98 9.38 -13.39
N PRO A 48 1.91 8.59 -13.62
CA PRO A 48 1.48 7.51 -12.72
C PRO A 48 2.59 6.54 -12.31
N ASP A 49 3.42 6.09 -13.26
CA ASP A 49 4.50 5.15 -12.96
C ASP A 49 5.55 5.76 -12.01
N GLU A 50 5.81 7.06 -12.15
CA GLU A 50 6.73 7.78 -11.28
C GLU A 50 6.16 7.96 -9.86
N ILE A 51 4.85 8.24 -9.78
CA ILE A 51 4.12 8.29 -8.50
C ILE A 51 4.26 6.95 -7.78
N GLU A 52 3.95 5.84 -8.45
CA GLU A 52 4.02 4.51 -7.84
C GLU A 52 5.45 4.17 -7.41
N ARG A 53 6.44 4.45 -8.27
CA ARG A 53 7.86 4.24 -7.96
C ARG A 53 8.29 5.01 -6.70
N ARG A 54 7.90 6.28 -6.57
CA ARG A 54 8.23 7.10 -5.39
C ARG A 54 7.56 6.59 -4.12
N ILE A 55 6.29 6.21 -4.19
CA ILE A 55 5.58 5.65 -3.04
C ILE A 55 6.24 4.32 -2.62
N CYS A 56 6.55 3.43 -3.55
CA CYS A 56 7.25 2.17 -3.27
C CYS A 56 8.62 2.41 -2.63
N ALA A 57 9.39 3.38 -3.13
CA ALA A 57 10.66 3.78 -2.52
C ALA A 57 10.48 4.35 -1.10
N ALA A 58 9.45 5.17 -0.87
CA ALA A 58 9.12 5.69 0.45
C ALA A 58 8.72 4.58 1.43
N ILE A 59 7.96 3.57 1.00
CA ILE A 59 7.63 2.38 1.80
C ILE A 59 8.90 1.60 2.15
N ALA A 60 9.80 1.38 1.19
CA ALA A 60 11.04 0.65 1.44
C ALA A 60 11.94 1.36 2.48
N ASN A 61 12.02 2.69 2.43
CA ASN A 61 12.83 3.49 3.34
C ASN A 61 12.17 3.71 4.71
N THR A 62 10.87 4.00 4.74
CA THR A 62 10.11 4.35 5.94
C THR A 62 8.80 3.56 5.99
N PRO A 63 8.82 2.27 6.36
CA PRO A 63 7.68 1.36 6.15
C PRO A 63 6.37 1.75 6.83
N LEU A 64 6.45 2.52 7.91
CA LEU A 64 5.27 2.99 8.64
C LEU A 64 4.38 3.95 7.84
N VAL A 65 4.91 4.59 6.79
CA VAL A 65 4.10 5.46 5.90
C VAL A 65 2.98 4.70 5.18
N PHE A 66 3.10 3.36 5.09
CA PHE A 66 2.06 2.50 4.53
C PHE A 66 0.72 2.62 5.27
N ALA A 67 0.73 2.98 6.55
CA ALA A 67 -0.49 3.26 7.33
C ALA A 67 -1.33 4.41 6.75
N HIS A 68 -0.72 5.26 5.93
CA HIS A 68 -1.34 6.44 5.32
C HIS A 68 -1.73 6.22 3.86
N ILE A 69 -1.78 4.96 3.42
CA ILE A 69 -2.22 4.55 2.08
C ILE A 69 -3.52 3.75 2.23
N VAL A 70 -4.54 4.17 1.48
CA VAL A 70 -5.82 3.46 1.36
C VAL A 70 -5.87 2.77 0.01
N ASN A 71 -6.25 1.49 0.00
CA ASN A 71 -6.28 0.63 -1.19
C ASN A 71 -4.91 0.55 -1.91
N PRO A 72 -3.84 0.11 -1.22
CA PRO A 72 -2.49 0.05 -1.79
C PRO A 72 -2.44 -0.86 -3.02
N THR A 73 -1.67 -0.45 -4.03
CA THR A 73 -1.47 -1.24 -5.26
C THR A 73 -0.69 -2.53 -4.98
N PRO A 74 -0.70 -3.50 -5.90
CA PRO A 74 0.13 -4.70 -5.75
C PRO A 74 1.62 -4.38 -5.61
N ALA A 75 2.13 -3.36 -6.31
CA ALA A 75 3.53 -2.93 -6.19
C ALA A 75 3.86 -2.38 -4.80
N MET A 76 2.98 -1.54 -4.23
CA MET A 76 3.13 -1.00 -2.88
C MET A 76 3.12 -2.10 -1.81
N GLN A 77 2.25 -3.10 -1.97
CA GLN A 77 2.21 -4.27 -1.07
C GLN A 77 3.50 -5.09 -1.17
N ARG A 78 4.03 -5.32 -2.38
CA ARG A 78 5.31 -6.00 -2.59
C ARG A 78 6.49 -5.25 -1.97
N ALA A 79 6.49 -3.92 -2.04
CA ALA A 79 7.49 -3.12 -1.34
C ALA A 79 7.48 -3.39 0.18
N LEU A 80 6.29 -3.48 0.79
CA LEU A 80 6.16 -3.80 2.21
C LEU A 80 6.52 -5.27 2.53
N PHE A 81 6.21 -6.22 1.64
CA PHE A 81 6.64 -7.62 1.78
C PHE A 81 8.18 -7.72 1.80
N GLY A 82 8.88 -7.04 0.89
CA GLY A 82 10.33 -7.03 0.87
C GLY A 82 10.96 -6.49 2.15
N VAL A 83 10.35 -5.47 2.76
CA VAL A 83 10.77 -4.96 4.08
C VAL A 83 10.57 -6.00 5.18
N ILE A 84 9.42 -6.69 5.20
CA ILE A 84 9.14 -7.73 6.20
C ILE A 84 10.15 -8.86 6.07
N GLU A 85 10.39 -9.33 4.85
CA GLU A 85 11.36 -10.38 4.56
C GLU A 85 12.76 -9.99 5.05
N GLN A 86 13.22 -8.78 4.69
CA GLN A 86 14.52 -8.28 5.15
C GLN A 86 14.61 -8.26 6.68
N ARG A 87 13.55 -7.80 7.37
CA ARG A 87 13.51 -7.75 8.83
C ARG A 87 13.52 -9.13 9.46
N LEU A 88 12.78 -10.09 8.90
CA LEU A 88 12.80 -11.49 9.35
C LEU A 88 14.20 -12.11 9.18
N ARG A 89 14.86 -11.88 8.02
CA ARG A 89 16.23 -12.34 7.76
C ARG A 89 17.23 -11.78 8.78
N HIS A 90 17.05 -10.54 9.23
CA HIS A 90 17.89 -9.89 10.25
C HIS A 90 17.41 -10.11 11.70
N ARG A 91 16.42 -10.99 11.94
CA ARG A 91 15.85 -11.27 13.28
C ARG A 91 15.23 -10.05 13.97
N HIS A 92 14.76 -9.07 13.21
CA HIS A 92 14.02 -7.90 13.69
C HIS A 92 12.52 -8.22 13.74
N GLU A 93 12.15 -9.18 14.58
CA GLU A 93 10.79 -9.76 14.62
C GLU A 93 9.72 -8.73 15.01
N ARG A 94 10.04 -7.80 15.92
CA ARG A 94 9.11 -6.76 16.37
C ARG A 94 8.78 -5.79 15.25
N GLU A 95 9.78 -5.38 14.49
CA GLU A 95 9.67 -4.49 13.35
C GLU A 95 8.94 -5.19 12.19
N ALA A 96 9.18 -6.49 11.98
CA ALA A 96 8.44 -7.30 11.02
C ALA A 96 6.95 -7.41 11.41
N ALA A 97 6.66 -7.64 12.70
CA ALA A 97 5.30 -7.70 13.24
C ALA A 97 4.53 -6.38 13.06
N GLN A 98 5.19 -5.23 13.21
CA GLN A 98 4.57 -3.93 12.93
C GLN A 98 4.17 -3.80 11.45
N CYS A 99 5.06 -4.17 10.52
CA CYS A 99 4.75 -4.15 9.09
C CYS A 99 3.64 -5.15 8.71
N ALA A 100 3.64 -6.34 9.31
CA ALA A 100 2.56 -7.32 9.12
C ALA A 100 1.21 -6.79 9.61
N ALA A 101 1.18 -6.05 10.73
CA ALA A 101 -0.05 -5.41 11.21
C ALA A 101 -0.59 -4.36 10.20
N LEU A 102 0.30 -3.62 9.53
CA LEU A 102 -0.09 -2.67 8.48
C LEU A 102 -0.71 -3.37 7.26
N LEU A 103 -0.14 -4.50 6.84
CA LEU A 103 -0.72 -5.32 5.77
C LEU A 103 -2.11 -5.84 6.16
N ILE A 104 -2.24 -6.43 7.35
CA ILE A 104 -3.52 -6.94 7.85
C ILE A 104 -4.57 -5.83 7.85
N ALA A 105 -4.21 -4.64 8.32
CA ALA A 105 -5.10 -3.49 8.34
C ALA A 105 -5.56 -3.09 6.93
N ALA A 106 -4.66 -3.07 5.94
CA ALA A 106 -5.00 -2.76 4.56
C ALA A 106 -6.00 -3.79 3.98
N TYR A 107 -5.77 -5.09 4.20
CA TYR A 107 -6.62 -6.16 3.65
C TYR A 107 -8.05 -6.19 4.22
N ARG A 108 -8.35 -5.43 5.27
CA ARG A 108 -9.72 -5.21 5.76
C ARG A 108 -10.61 -4.54 4.71
N SER A 109 -10.03 -3.79 3.77
CA SER A 109 -10.78 -3.23 2.65
C SER A 109 -10.94 -4.28 1.53
N PRO A 110 -12.16 -4.48 1.00
CA PRO A 110 -12.39 -5.36 -0.14
C PRO A 110 -11.80 -4.80 -1.44
N ASP A 111 -11.48 -3.51 -1.49
CA ASP A 111 -10.91 -2.83 -2.66
C ASP A 111 -9.38 -3.03 -2.78
N VAL A 112 -8.74 -3.71 -1.82
CA VAL A 112 -7.30 -4.00 -1.89
C VAL A 112 -7.07 -5.24 -2.75
N PRO A 113 -6.34 -5.12 -3.87
CA PRO A 113 -6.02 -6.28 -4.69
C PRO A 113 -5.11 -7.24 -3.91
N GLU A 114 -5.35 -8.54 -4.02
CA GLU A 114 -4.48 -9.54 -3.40
C GLU A 114 -3.21 -9.71 -4.24
N ALA A 115 -2.07 -9.30 -3.68
CA ALA A 115 -0.78 -9.41 -4.34
C ALA A 115 -0.09 -10.76 -4.07
N MET A 116 -0.49 -11.46 -3.00
CA MET A 116 0.04 -12.74 -2.58
C MET A 116 -1.10 -13.75 -2.44
N PRO A 117 -1.17 -14.81 -3.27
CA PRO A 117 -2.26 -15.77 -3.23
C PRO A 117 -2.46 -16.41 -1.84
N GLY A 118 -3.69 -16.45 -1.36
CA GLY A 118 -4.05 -17.10 -0.09
C GLY A 118 -3.83 -16.24 1.15
N LEU A 119 -3.20 -15.06 1.02
CA LEU A 119 -2.98 -14.16 2.14
C LEU A 119 -4.32 -13.60 2.67
N ARG A 120 -5.25 -13.23 1.78
CA ARG A 120 -6.58 -12.76 2.17
C ARG A 120 -7.33 -13.85 2.94
N GLN A 121 -7.35 -15.07 2.39
CA GLN A 121 -7.99 -16.21 3.05
C GLN A 121 -7.38 -16.50 4.43
N LEU A 122 -6.05 -16.37 4.58
CA LEU A 122 -5.39 -16.52 5.87
C LEU A 122 -5.83 -15.43 6.86
N ILE A 123 -5.87 -14.17 6.44
CA ILE A 123 -6.29 -13.04 7.28
C ILE A 123 -7.76 -13.22 7.70
N ASP A 124 -8.61 -13.66 6.79
CA ASP A 124 -10.03 -13.89 7.03
C ASP A 124 -10.25 -15.10 7.97
N SER A 125 -9.53 -16.21 7.76
CA SER A 125 -9.64 -17.39 8.63
C SER A 125 -9.11 -17.17 10.05
N THR A 126 -8.32 -16.12 10.26
CA THR A 126 -7.78 -15.72 11.57
C THR A 126 -8.48 -14.48 12.16
N SER A 127 -9.65 -14.10 11.63
CA SER A 127 -10.43 -12.92 12.05
C SER A 127 -10.86 -12.95 13.52
N GLU A 128 -11.11 -14.13 14.07
CA GLU A 128 -11.53 -14.34 15.47
C GLU A 128 -10.34 -14.47 16.43
N ALA A 129 -9.12 -14.66 15.90
CA ALA A 129 -7.93 -14.79 16.72
C ALA A 129 -7.47 -13.43 17.27
N GLU A 130 -6.83 -13.45 18.44
CA GLU A 130 -6.19 -12.26 19.01
C GLU A 130 -5.15 -11.66 18.06
N ALA A 131 -4.97 -10.33 18.11
CA ALA A 131 -4.07 -9.63 17.20
C ALA A 131 -2.63 -10.20 17.18
N PRO A 132 -1.99 -10.56 18.31
CA PRO A 132 -0.66 -11.17 18.29
C PRO A 132 -0.63 -12.57 17.67
N ALA A 133 -1.72 -13.36 17.80
CA ALA A 133 -1.82 -14.67 17.16
C ALA A 133 -1.97 -14.53 15.63
N ARG A 134 -2.80 -13.59 15.19
CA ARG A 134 -3.00 -13.26 13.77
C ARG A 134 -1.72 -12.80 13.09
N ILE A 135 -0.98 -11.88 13.73
CA ILE A 135 0.31 -11.39 13.22
C ILE A 135 1.30 -12.55 13.07
N ARG A 136 1.41 -13.43 14.08
CA ARG A 136 2.28 -14.61 14.00
C ARG A 136 1.89 -15.54 12.86
N ALA A 137 0.60 -15.79 12.63
CA ALA A 137 0.12 -16.60 11.52
C ALA A 137 0.53 -16.01 10.16
N VAL A 138 0.36 -14.69 9.97
CA VAL A 138 0.78 -14.00 8.75
C VAL A 138 2.30 -14.05 8.57
N LEU A 139 3.08 -13.79 9.62
CA LEU A 139 4.55 -13.89 9.54
C LEU A 139 5.02 -15.31 9.23
N ALA A 140 4.37 -16.33 9.81
CA ALA A 140 4.66 -17.73 9.52
C ALA A 140 4.36 -18.08 8.06
N PHE A 141 3.21 -17.66 7.54
CA PHE A 141 2.86 -17.82 6.13
C PHE A 141 3.88 -17.13 5.20
N LEU A 142 4.22 -15.88 5.47
CA LEU A 142 5.21 -15.14 4.67
C LEU A 142 6.61 -15.77 4.72
N ASN A 143 6.96 -16.41 5.83
CA ASN A 143 8.24 -17.13 5.97
C ASN A 143 8.23 -18.48 5.25
N ASP A 144 7.08 -19.16 5.18
CA ASP A 144 6.91 -20.46 4.52
C ASP A 144 6.89 -20.34 2.99
N VAL A 145 6.35 -19.23 2.47
CA VAL A 145 6.22 -18.94 1.02
C VAL A 145 7.57 -18.60 0.36
N GLN A 146 8.73 -19.03 0.90
CA GLN A 146 10.08 -18.68 0.39
C GLN A 146 10.19 -18.71 -1.15
N SER A 147 10.12 -17.50 -1.73
CA SER A 147 10.23 -17.05 -3.13
C SER A 147 9.33 -17.73 -4.17
N PRO A 148 8.36 -16.96 -4.73
CA PRO A 148 8.59 -16.42 -6.06
C PRO A 148 8.11 -14.95 -6.15
N PHE A 149 8.91 -14.00 -5.68
CA PHE A 149 8.72 -12.60 -6.08
C PHE A 149 9.30 -12.31 -7.48
N ASP A 150 9.93 -13.31 -8.12
CA ASP A 150 10.41 -13.28 -9.51
C ASP A 150 9.37 -13.75 -10.56
N VAL A 151 8.15 -14.12 -10.17
CA VAL A 151 7.09 -14.46 -11.15
C VAL A 151 6.20 -13.24 -11.37
N ILE A 152 6.80 -12.20 -11.97
CA ILE A 152 6.07 -11.24 -12.80
C ILE A 152 6.89 -11.09 -14.08
N GLU A 153 6.75 -12.08 -14.97
CA GLU A 153 6.91 -11.81 -16.39
C GLU A 153 5.82 -10.80 -16.78
N MET A 154 6.27 -9.62 -17.23
CA MET A 154 5.45 -8.66 -17.96
C MET A 154 5.04 -9.26 -19.31
N PRO A 155 3.78 -9.09 -19.73
CA PRO A 155 3.48 -8.73 -21.11
C PRO A 155 3.51 -7.21 -21.32
#